data_AF-A0A948G5W9-F1
#
_entry.id   AF-A0A948G5W9-F1
#
_cell.length_a   1.000
_cell.length_b   1.000
_cell.length_c   1.000
_cell.angle_alpha   90.00
_cell.angle_beta   90.00
_cell.angle_gamma   90.00
#
_symmetry.space_group_name_H-M   'P 1'
#
loop_
_entity.id
_entity.type
_entity.pdbx_description
1 polymer ?
#
loop_
_entity_poly.entity_id
_entity_poly.type
_entity_poly.pdbx_seq_one_letter_code
_entity_poly.pdbx_strand_id
1 'polypeptide(L)'
;MEMKNMLFYEAARMIVGPIAEWHYRTKVEGGDNVPEEGAALLVCNHRSLLDPATVMMSVDRFVNFAAAAYSFKMPLVKQLYSLAGAFPLSIYRGEESDKNINKARELLDNGELVGSSRRGSSRSSTPTVSPR
;
A
#
# COMPACT_ATOMS: atom_id res chain seq x y z
N MET A 1 4.55 -11.06 14.45
CA MET A 1 3.82 -11.75 13.37
C MET A 1 4.05 -13.25 13.54
N GLU A 2 3.02 -14.11 13.48
CA GLU A 2 3.23 -15.56 13.60
C GLU A 2 4.13 -16.10 12.48
N MET A 3 5.01 -17.05 12.80
CA MET A 3 5.99 -17.65 11.88
C MET A 3 5.34 -18.24 10.61
N LYS A 4 4.11 -18.76 10.72
CA LYS A 4 3.34 -19.28 9.59
C LYS A 4 2.95 -18.19 8.58
N ASN A 5 2.71 -16.97 9.06
CA ASN A 5 2.33 -15.85 8.20
C ASN A 5 3.53 -15.32 7.42
N MET A 6 4.72 -15.31 8.04
CA MET A 6 5.96 -15.01 7.32
C MET A 6 6.25 -16.06 6.25
N LEU A 7 6.11 -17.35 6.57
CA LEU A 7 6.37 -18.43 5.62
C LEU A 7 5.42 -18.38 4.41
N PHE A 8 4.14 -18.08 4.66
CA PHE A 8 3.16 -17.88 3.61
C PHE A 8 3.49 -16.66 2.73
N TYR A 9 3.94 -15.56 3.35
CA TYR A 9 4.30 -14.33 2.65
C TYR A 9 5.52 -14.52 1.74
N GLU A 10 6.56 -15.20 2.23
CA GLU A 10 7.75 -15.53 1.45
C GLU A 10 7.44 -16.49 0.30
N ALA A 11 6.63 -17.52 0.56
CA ALA A 11 6.20 -18.46 -0.48
C ALA A 11 5.35 -17.76 -1.56
N ALA A 12 4.42 -16.90 -1.15
CA ALA A 12 3.62 -16.11 -2.07
C ALA A 12 4.49 -15.14 -2.89
N ARG A 13 5.51 -14.51 -2.27
CA ARG A 13 6.44 -13.60 -2.96
C ARG A 13 7.28 -14.34 -4.00
N MET A 14 7.78 -15.53 -3.69
CA MET A 14 8.55 -16.37 -4.63
C MET A 14 7.72 -16.87 -5.81
N ILE A 15 6.42 -17.10 -5.65
CA ILE A 15 5.56 -17.60 -6.73
C ILE A 15 4.94 -16.46 -7.54
N VAL A 16 4.39 -15.45 -6.86
CA VAL A 16 3.68 -14.33 -7.49
C VAL A 16 4.65 -13.33 -8.12
N GLY A 17 5.84 -13.13 -7.52
CA GLY A 17 6.85 -12.21 -8.04
C GLY A 17 7.25 -12.49 -9.49
N PRO A 18 7.75 -13.70 -9.82
CA PRO A 18 8.14 -14.06 -11.19
C PRO A 18 6.97 -14.06 -12.18
N ILE A 19 5.77 -14.46 -11.73
CA ILE A 19 4.56 -14.45 -12.58
C ILE A 19 4.14 -13.01 -12.90
N ALA A 20 4.17 -12.13 -11.90
CA ALA A 20 3.87 -10.72 -12.10
C ALA A 20 4.92 -10.04 -12.99
N GLU A 21 6.20 -10.38 -12.82
CA GLU A 21 7.30 -9.84 -13.62
C GLU A 21 7.23 -10.33 -15.08
N TRP A 22 6.92 -11.61 -15.29
CA TRP A 22 6.71 -12.19 -16.62
C TRP A 22 5.48 -11.61 -17.33
N HIS A 23 4.37 -11.41 -16.62
CA HIS A 23 3.12 -10.95 -17.21
C HIS A 23 3.06 -9.43 -17.42
N TYR A 24 3.61 -8.64 -16.49
CA TYR A 24 3.50 -7.18 -16.50
C TYR A 24 4.77 -6.44 -16.89
N ARG A 25 5.94 -7.13 -16.98
CA ARG A 25 7.25 -6.50 -17.25
C ARG A 25 7.44 -5.25 -16.40
N THR A 26 7.15 -5.38 -15.10
CA THR A 26 7.12 -4.26 -14.17
C THR A 26 8.50 -3.62 -14.10
N LYS A 27 8.61 -2.39 -14.60
CA LYS A 27 9.82 -1.59 -14.45
C LYS A 27 9.66 -0.68 -13.25
N VAL A 28 10.49 -0.89 -12.22
CA VAL A 28 10.57 0.01 -11.08
C VAL A 28 11.60 1.09 -11.41
N GLU A 29 11.17 2.34 -11.46
CA GLU A 29 12.05 3.50 -11.62
C GLU A 29 11.97 4.36 -10.35
N GLY A 30 13.13 4.79 -9.85
CA GLY A 30 13.20 5.64 -8.65
C GLY A 30 12.84 4.92 -7.35
N GLY A 31 13.08 3.61 -7.25
CA GLY A 31 12.95 2.87 -5.98
C GLY A 31 13.81 3.46 -4.87
N ASP A 32 15.01 3.95 -5.23
CA ASP A 32 15.96 4.62 -4.33
C ASP A 32 15.41 5.93 -3.72
N ASN A 33 14.32 6.48 -4.26
CA ASN A 33 13.65 7.65 -3.66
C ASN A 33 12.89 7.29 -2.39
N VAL A 34 12.60 6.00 -2.15
CA VAL A 34 11.95 5.56 -0.93
C VAL A 34 12.99 5.54 0.17
N PRO A 35 12.82 6.34 1.24
CA PRO A 35 13.82 6.40 2.29
C PRO A 35 13.95 5.04 2.97
N GLU A 36 15.18 4.62 3.25
CA GLU A 36 15.48 3.35 3.93
C GLU A 36 14.87 3.32 5.34
N GLU A 37 14.80 4.48 6.00
CA GLU A 37 14.23 4.65 7.33
C GLU A 37 13.35 5.91 7.41
N GLY A 38 12.44 5.93 8.38
CA GLY A 38 11.56 7.08 8.62
C GLY A 38 10.32 7.13 7.70
N ALA A 39 9.51 8.17 7.90
CA ALA A 39 8.18 8.27 7.33
C ALA A 39 8.20 8.68 5.85
N ALA A 40 7.36 8.05 5.04
CA ALA A 40 7.09 8.53 3.69
C ALA A 40 5.65 8.20 3.24
N LEU A 41 5.11 9.08 2.40
CA LEU A 41 3.81 8.90 1.77
C LEU A 41 4.02 8.46 0.31
N LEU A 42 3.57 7.26 -0.01
CA LEU A 42 3.57 6.70 -1.35
C LEU A 42 2.21 6.93 -1.99
N VAL A 43 2.18 7.61 -3.13
CA VAL A 43 0.96 7.85 -3.88
C VAL A 43 1.02 7.09 -5.20
N CYS A 44 0.06 6.18 -5.41
CA CYS A 44 -0.07 5.47 -6.67
C CYS A 44 -1.35 5.89 -7.42
N ASN A 45 -1.35 5.62 -8.72
CA ASN A 45 -2.57 5.76 -9.52
C ASN A 45 -3.50 4.57 -9.21
N HIS A 46 -4.82 4.79 -9.25
CA HIS A 46 -5.83 3.75 -9.01
C HIS A 46 -6.45 3.28 -10.34
N ARG A 47 -5.66 2.62 -11.19
CA ARG A 47 -6.09 2.02 -12.46
C ARG A 47 -6.60 0.59 -12.29
N SER A 48 -6.03 -0.16 -11.35
CA SER A 48 -6.45 -1.53 -11.05
C SER A 48 -6.51 -1.77 -9.54
N LEU A 49 -7.17 -2.86 -9.15
CA LEU A 49 -7.16 -3.35 -7.76
C LEU A 49 -5.78 -3.89 -7.35
N LEU A 50 -4.92 -4.22 -8.31
CA LEU A 50 -3.59 -4.75 -8.07
C LEU A 50 -2.55 -3.65 -7.83
N ASP A 51 -2.86 -2.38 -8.13
CA ASP A 51 -1.88 -1.30 -8.03
C ASP A 51 -1.24 -1.19 -6.62
N PRO A 52 -2.00 -1.28 -5.51
CA PRO A 52 -1.39 -1.32 -4.18
C PRO A 52 -0.48 -2.54 -3.98
N ALA A 53 -0.91 -3.72 -4.44
CA ALA A 53 -0.13 -4.95 -4.30
C ALA A 53 1.17 -4.88 -5.10
N THR A 54 1.13 -4.34 -6.34
CA THR A 54 2.32 -4.13 -7.16
C THR A 54 3.28 -3.16 -6.48
N VAL A 55 2.79 -2.04 -5.94
CA VAL A 55 3.65 -1.09 -5.21
C VAL A 55 4.28 -1.76 -4.00
N MET A 56 3.50 -2.46 -3.17
CA MET A 56 4.01 -3.18 -2.01
C MET A 56 5.08 -4.21 -2.35
N MET A 57 4.99 -4.85 -3.53
CA MET A 57 6.01 -5.80 -3.99
C MET A 57 7.25 -5.12 -4.59
N SER A 58 7.14 -3.88 -5.04
CA SER A 58 8.20 -3.10 -5.68
C SER A 58 9.04 -2.26 -4.73
N VAL A 59 8.67 -2.18 -3.44
CA VAL A 59 9.47 -1.53 -2.40
C VAL A 59 9.91 -2.53 -1.35
N ASP A 60 11.13 -2.32 -0.82
CA ASP A 60 11.73 -3.20 0.19
C ASP A 60 11.23 -2.93 1.63
N ARG A 61 10.34 -1.95 1.79
CA ARG A 61 9.72 -1.58 3.06
C ARG A 61 8.23 -1.89 3.05
N PHE A 62 7.72 -2.32 4.20
CA PHE A 62 6.29 -2.55 4.38
C PHE A 62 5.50 -1.25 4.24
N VAL A 63 4.43 -1.27 3.44
CA VAL A 63 3.59 -0.09 3.15
C VAL A 63 2.19 -0.33 3.69
N ASN A 64 1.73 0.54 4.58
CA ASN A 64 0.35 0.55 5.07
C ASN A 64 -0.54 1.29 4.06
N PHE A 65 -1.30 0.57 3.24
CA PHE A 65 -2.16 1.19 2.23
C PHE A 65 -3.52 1.62 2.79
N ALA A 66 -3.91 2.86 2.50
CA ALA A 66 -5.26 3.34 2.72
C ALA A 66 -6.22 2.70 1.71
N ALA A 67 -7.21 1.97 2.20
CA ALA A 67 -8.24 1.34 1.40
C ALA A 67 -9.64 1.86 1.77
N ALA A 68 -10.57 1.87 0.83
CA ALA A 68 -11.90 2.44 1.08
C ALA A 68 -12.61 1.73 2.24
N ALA A 69 -13.13 2.49 3.22
CA ALA A 69 -13.69 1.94 4.45
C ALA A 69 -14.83 0.92 4.22
N TYR A 70 -15.61 1.06 3.14
CA TYR A 70 -16.68 0.13 2.80
C TYR A 70 -16.16 -1.28 2.44
N SER A 71 -14.94 -1.41 1.93
CA SER A 71 -14.34 -2.70 1.57
C SER A 71 -14.09 -3.58 2.79
N PHE A 72 -13.88 -2.96 3.96
CA PHE A 72 -13.70 -3.67 5.24
C PHE A 72 -15.01 -4.26 5.79
N LYS A 73 -16.17 -3.98 5.17
CA LYS A 73 -17.44 -4.63 5.53
C LYS A 73 -17.53 -6.07 5.04
N MET A 74 -16.77 -6.45 4.01
CA MET A 74 -16.70 -7.81 3.51
C MET A 74 -15.67 -8.62 4.33
N PRO A 75 -16.05 -9.70 5.03
CA PRO A 75 -15.15 -10.43 5.92
C PRO A 75 -13.86 -10.93 5.26
N LEU A 76 -13.96 -11.47 4.05
CA LEU A 76 -12.81 -11.98 3.29
C LEU A 76 -11.86 -10.85 2.87
N VAL A 77 -12.41 -9.74 2.38
CA VAL A 77 -11.61 -8.57 1.98
C VAL A 77 -10.95 -7.92 3.20
N LYS A 78 -11.68 -7.82 4.31
CA LYS A 78 -11.15 -7.35 5.59
C LYS A 78 -9.98 -8.19 6.05
N GLN A 79 -10.08 -9.52 6.02
CA GLN A 79 -8.98 -10.41 6.40
C GLN A 79 -7.75 -10.20 5.52
N LEU A 80 -7.95 -10.13 4.20
CA LEU A 80 -6.86 -9.89 3.25
C LEU A 80 -6.18 -8.53 3.50
N TYR A 81 -6.97 -7.48 3.70
CA TYR A 81 -6.47 -6.13 3.97
C TYR A 81 -5.74 -6.03 5.31
N SER A 82 -6.26 -6.67 6.36
CA SER A 82 -5.57 -6.74 7.65
C SER A 82 -4.22 -7.45 7.55
N LEU A 83 -4.13 -8.54 6.77
CA LEU A 83 -2.87 -9.25 6.52
C LEU A 83 -1.88 -8.39 5.71
N ALA A 84 -2.39 -7.54 4.82
CA ALA A 84 -1.60 -6.61 4.02
C ALA A 84 -1.24 -5.30 4.75
N GLY A 85 -1.68 -5.11 6.00
CA GLY A 85 -1.47 -3.84 6.73
C GLY A 85 -2.29 -2.66 6.20
N ALA A 86 -3.33 -2.92 5.41
CA ALA A 86 -4.19 -1.87 4.91
C ALA A 86 -5.13 -1.37 6.01
N PHE A 87 -5.38 -0.06 6.03
CA PHE A 87 -6.29 0.58 6.98
C PHE A 87 -7.45 1.27 6.26
N PRO A 88 -8.64 1.35 6.90
CA PRO A 88 -9.79 1.99 6.29
C PRO A 88 -9.56 3.50 6.16
N LEU A 89 -9.94 4.05 5.02
CA LEU A 89 -10.03 5.48 4.76
C LEU A 89 -11.43 5.80 4.24
N SER A 90 -12.16 6.66 4.96
CA SER A 90 -13.46 7.16 4.55
C SER A 90 -13.29 8.41 3.70
N ILE A 91 -13.89 8.39 2.49
CA ILE A 91 -13.99 9.53 1.58
C ILE A 91 -15.15 10.47 1.93
N TYR A 92 -16.02 10.06 2.85
CA TYR A 92 -17.16 10.86 3.31
C TYR A 92 -16.76 11.68 4.53
N ARG A 93 -17.04 12.99 4.52
CA ARG A 93 -16.77 13.90 5.63
C ARG A 93 -17.58 13.50 6.88
N GLY A 94 -16.94 13.49 8.04
CA GLY A 94 -17.53 13.13 9.35
C GLY A 94 -16.48 12.54 10.31
N GLU A 95 -16.88 12.19 11.53
CA GLU A 95 -15.97 11.69 12.58
C GLU A 95 -15.14 10.45 12.15
N GLU A 96 -15.68 9.62 11.27
CA GLU A 96 -14.96 8.48 10.71
C GLU A 96 -13.79 8.91 9.80
N SER A 97 -13.90 10.05 9.11
CA SER A 97 -12.81 10.59 8.29
C SER A 97 -11.65 11.06 9.17
N ASP A 98 -11.95 11.75 10.28
CA ASP A 98 -10.95 12.26 11.21
C ASP A 98 -10.18 11.12 11.90
N LYS A 99 -10.88 10.06 12.32
CA LYS A 99 -10.25 8.86 12.89
C LYS A 99 -9.28 8.20 11.91
N ASN A 100 -9.65 8.12 10.63
CA ASN A 100 -8.83 7.47 9.62
C ASN A 100 -7.61 8.32 9.22
N ILE A 101 -7.75 9.64 9.16
CA ILE A 101 -6.62 10.56 8.95
C ILE A 101 -5.66 10.50 10.14
N ASN A 102 -6.18 10.47 11.37
CA ASN A 102 -5.35 10.32 12.56
C ASN A 102 -4.55 9.02 12.55
N LYS A 103 -5.12 7.91 12.04
CA LYS A 103 -4.37 6.67 11.88
C LYS A 103 -3.22 6.80 10.88
N ALA A 104 -3.45 7.44 9.74
CA ALA A 104 -2.38 7.72 8.78
C ALA A 104 -1.27 8.59 9.39
N ARG A 105 -1.63 9.58 10.22
CA ARG A 105 -0.66 10.42 10.94
C ARG A 105 0.15 9.61 11.95
N GLU A 106 -0.51 8.78 12.76
CA GLU A 106 0.14 7.91 13.74
C GLU A 106 1.18 6.99 13.08
N LEU A 107 0.81 6.36 11.94
CA LEU A 107 1.73 5.52 11.17
C LEU A 107 2.95 6.31 10.67
N LEU A 108 2.72 7.52 10.15
CA LEU A 108 3.81 8.39 9.72
C LEU A 108 4.68 8.86 10.91
N ASP A 109 4.08 9.21 12.04
CA ASP A 109 4.82 9.63 13.24
C ASP A 109 5.66 8.49 13.81
N ASN A 110 5.27 7.23 13.59
CA ASN A 110 6.05 6.03 13.90
C ASN A 110 7.16 5.73 12.87
N GLY A 111 7.31 6.55 11.83
CA GLY A 111 8.29 6.33 10.77
C GLY A 111 7.89 5.26 9.75
N GLU A 112 6.62 4.88 9.69
CA GLU A 112 6.12 3.89 8.74
C GLU A 112 5.81 4.50 7.36
N LEU A 113 5.75 3.64 6.34
CA LEU A 113 5.30 4.06 5.02
C LEU A 113 3.77 3.97 4.93
N VAL A 114 3.16 5.03 4.42
CA VAL A 114 1.72 5.07 4.13
C VAL A 114 1.50 5.14 2.64
N GLY A 115 0.67 4.25 2.12
CA GLY A 115 0.24 4.21 0.72
C GLY A 115 -1.13 4.84 0.54
N SER A 116 -1.34 5.62 -0.51
CA SER A 116 -2.66 6.12 -0.91
C SER A 116 -2.84 6.05 -2.41
N SER A 117 -4.02 5.56 -2.83
CA SER A 117 -4.38 5.51 -4.24
C SER A 117 -5.19 6.74 -4.60
N ARG A 118 -4.68 7.59 -5.49
CA ARG A 118 -5.45 8.70 -6.06
C ARG A 118 -5.90 8.32 -7.46
N ARG A 119 -7.19 8.48 -7.73
CA ARG A 119 -7.72 8.34 -9.09
C ARG A 119 -7.26 9.54 -9.91
N GLY A 120 -6.19 9.35 -10.70
CA GLY A 120 -5.65 10.37 -11.60
C GLY A 120 -6.09 10.14 -13.04
N SER A 121 -6.66 11.18 -13.68
CA SER A 121 -6.90 11.18 -15.12
C SER A 121 -5.56 11.36 -15.87
N SER A 122 -5.06 10.25 -16.40
CA SER A 122 -3.98 10.12 -17.41
C SER A 122 -2.50 10.29 -16.99
N ARG A 123 -1.70 9.33 -17.49
CA ARG A 123 -0.25 9.30 -17.81
C ARG A 123 0.75 9.97 -16.86
N SER A 124 1.16 9.24 -15.82
CA SER A 124 2.57 9.05 -15.42
C SER A 124 2.60 8.18 -14.16
N SER A 125 3.34 7.08 -14.21
CA SER A 125 3.56 6.14 -13.11
C SER A 125 4.92 6.43 -12.47
N THR A 126 5.07 7.65 -11.95
CA THR A 126 6.23 8.01 -11.14
C THR A 126 5.76 8.10 -9.70
N PRO A 127 6.21 7.21 -8.79
CA PRO A 127 5.98 7.37 -7.37
C PRO A 127 6.59 8.71 -6.97
N THR A 128 5.75 9.70 -6.67
CA THR A 128 6.23 10.99 -6.18
C THR A 128 6.35 10.86 -4.67
N VAL A 129 7.58 10.76 -4.18
CA VAL A 129 7.88 10.88 -2.76
C VAL A 129 7.86 12.37 -2.45
N SER A 130 6.95 12.82 -1.58
CA SER A 130 6.96 14.19 -1.06
C SER A 130 7.91 14.23 0.14
N PRO A 131 9.08 14.89 0.05
CA PRO A 131 9.84 15.22 1.23
C PRO A 131 9.08 16.28 2.03
N ARG A 132 9.11 16.19 3.36
CA ARG A 132 8.76 17.33 4.22
C ARG A 132 9.93 18.28 4.32
#